data_AF-A0A662UM27-F1
#
_entry.id   AF-A0A662UM27-F1
#
_cell.length_a   1.000
_cell.length_b   1.000
_cell.length_c   1.000
_cell.angle_alpha   90.00
_cell.angle_beta   90.00
_cell.angle_gamma   90.00
#
_symmetry.space_group_name_H-M   'P 1'
#
loop_
_entity.id
_entity.type
_entity.pdbx_description
1 polymer ?
#
loop_
_entity_poly.entity_id
_entity_poly.type
_entity_poly.pdbx_seq_one_letter_code
_entity_poly.pdbx_strand_id
1 'polypeptide(L)'
;MYRGDGCIHKFKYHGVEYNNIGVVEMSTEKELKVVYEDEDVVVIRAPDDRELEKLVINIIRRKGRPVTWRELRRELSGLAGEDRLRKILVNLIERDIVVEMIDGSFGLKGMEITYIPRRFKKRVRPLVPSKFRVKWGPVIEATGSISAAILYLREVKLRERKAVN
;
A
#
# COMPACT_ATOMS: atom_id res chain seq x y z
N MET A 1 39.34 -0.09 12.55
CA MET A 1 38.88 -1.24 11.76
C MET A 1 37.72 -1.88 12.50
N TYR A 2 36.48 -1.64 12.08
CA TYR A 2 35.33 -2.38 12.60
C TYR A 2 34.76 -3.21 11.45
N ARG A 3 34.91 -4.54 11.55
CA ARG A 3 34.21 -5.53 10.74
C ARG A 3 32.78 -5.59 11.27
N GLY A 4 31.80 -5.18 10.46
CA GLY A 4 30.39 -5.37 10.75
C GLY A 4 29.92 -6.67 10.12
N ASP A 5 29.81 -7.74 10.91
CA ASP A 5 29.20 -8.99 10.49
C ASP A 5 27.69 -8.80 10.41
N GLY A 6 27.17 -8.64 9.19
CA GLY A 6 25.74 -8.54 8.92
C GLY A 6 25.05 -9.89 9.09
N CYS A 7 24.23 -10.05 10.13
CA CYS A 7 23.36 -11.21 10.30
C CYS A 7 22.14 -11.11 9.37
N ILE A 8 22.09 -11.96 8.34
CA ILE A 8 20.94 -12.08 7.43
C ILE A 8 19.86 -12.94 8.10
N HIS A 9 18.73 -12.33 8.46
CA HIS A 9 17.57 -13.08 8.96
C HIS A 9 16.68 -13.53 7.79
N LYS A 10 16.60 -14.84 7.58
CA LYS A 10 15.67 -15.48 6.64
C LYS A 10 14.32 -15.69 7.30
N PHE A 11 13.23 -15.37 6.62
CA PHE A 11 11.89 -15.79 7.02
C PHE A 11 11.17 -16.50 5.88
N LYS A 12 10.31 -17.46 6.24
CA LYS A 12 9.54 -18.29 5.30
C LYS A 12 8.06 -17.91 5.36
N TYR A 13 7.47 -17.64 4.21
CA TYR A 13 6.02 -17.51 4.06
C TYR A 13 5.58 -18.46 2.93
N HIS A 14 4.66 -19.39 3.21
CA HIS A 14 4.25 -20.45 2.29
C HIS A 14 5.40 -21.21 1.60
N GLY A 15 6.47 -21.52 2.33
CA GLY A 15 7.59 -22.33 1.83
C GLY A 15 8.57 -21.60 0.90
N VAL A 16 8.36 -20.31 0.62
CA VAL A 16 9.28 -19.48 -0.17
C VAL A 16 10.20 -18.70 0.78
N GLU A 17 11.52 -18.81 0.58
CA GLU A 17 12.53 -18.04 1.33
C GLU A 17 12.62 -16.62 0.80
N TYR A 18 12.39 -15.64 1.66
CA TYR A 18 12.60 -14.23 1.35
C TYR A 18 13.85 -13.71 2.06
N ASN A 19 14.71 -13.02 1.30
CA ASN A 19 15.83 -12.27 1.86
C ASN A 19 15.31 -10.98 2.47
N ASN A 20 15.38 -10.87 3.79
CA ASN A 20 15.05 -9.65 4.51
C ASN A 20 16.18 -8.65 4.27
N ILE A 21 15.95 -7.61 3.45
CA ILE A 21 16.85 -6.46 3.36
C ILE A 21 16.65 -5.71 4.68
N GLY A 22 17.53 -5.99 5.65
CA GLY A 22 17.43 -5.53 7.02
C GLY A 22 17.10 -4.04 7.10
N VAL A 23 15.91 -3.73 7.59
CA VAL A 23 15.61 -2.41 8.12
C VAL A 23 16.23 -2.40 9.51
N VAL A 24 17.37 -1.72 9.63
CA VAL A 24 17.99 -1.43 10.92
C VAL A 24 16.91 -0.75 11.78
N GLU A 25 16.56 -1.38 12.90
CA GLU A 25 15.82 -0.70 13.96
C GLU A 25 16.67 0.49 14.40
N MET A 26 16.31 1.67 13.87
CA MET A 26 16.88 2.92 14.32
C MET A 26 15.87 3.53 15.28
N SER A 27 16.28 3.51 16.53
CA SER A 27 15.64 4.11 17.69
C SER A 27 15.09 5.51 17.40
N THR A 28 13.98 5.78 18.08
CA THR A 28 13.20 7.01 18.18
C THR A 28 14.02 8.30 18.25
N GLU A 29 13.39 9.37 17.75
CA GLU A 29 13.78 10.78 17.85
C GLU A 29 14.95 11.22 16.95
N LYS A 30 14.60 11.67 15.74
CA LYS A 30 15.32 12.78 15.10
C LYS A 30 14.32 13.73 14.47
N GLU A 31 13.95 14.67 15.33
CA GLU A 31 13.45 16.03 15.10
C GLU A 31 13.44 16.46 13.63
N LEU A 32 12.23 16.77 13.15
CA LEU A 32 12.05 17.78 12.12
C LEU A 32 12.88 19.01 12.54
N LYS A 33 13.81 19.44 11.70
CA LYS A 33 14.70 20.57 12.01
C LYS A 33 13.86 21.85 12.09
N VAL A 34 13.47 22.22 13.31
CA VAL A 34 12.73 23.45 13.63
C VAL A 34 13.61 24.64 13.26
N VAL A 35 13.08 25.55 12.44
CA VAL A 35 13.73 26.81 12.10
C VAL A 35 12.78 27.92 12.54
N TYR A 36 13.16 28.56 13.63
CA TYR A 36 12.57 29.72 14.32
C TYR A 36 11.24 29.49 15.07
N GLU A 37 11.29 29.77 16.37
CA GLU A 37 10.13 30.07 17.22
C GLU A 37 10.02 31.60 17.31
N ASP A 38 8.94 32.15 16.78
CA ASP A 38 8.25 33.33 17.33
C ASP A 38 6.81 33.36 16.78
N GLU A 39 5.86 33.27 17.71
CA GLU A 39 4.39 33.42 17.63
C GLU A 39 3.61 32.57 16.58
N ASP A 40 3.19 31.37 17.01
CA ASP A 40 2.03 30.58 16.56
C ASP A 40 1.89 30.18 15.07
N VAL A 41 3.00 29.93 14.36
CA VAL A 41 2.96 29.15 13.11
C VAL A 41 4.14 28.17 13.03
N VAL A 42 3.89 26.87 13.21
CA VAL A 42 4.90 25.84 12.94
C VAL A 42 5.00 25.62 11.42
N VAL A 43 6.02 26.21 10.80
CA VAL A 43 6.31 25.99 9.37
C VAL A 43 7.05 24.66 9.21
N ILE A 44 6.32 23.61 8.87
CA ILE A 44 6.91 22.32 8.52
C ILE A 44 7.21 22.31 7.02
N ARG A 45 8.45 21.97 6.64
CA ARG A 45 8.79 21.74 5.23
C ARG A 45 7.93 20.60 4.68
N ALA A 46 7.25 20.85 3.57
CA ALA A 46 6.49 19.80 2.88
C ALA A 46 7.42 18.64 2.47
N PRO A 47 6.99 17.38 2.60
CA PRO A 47 7.81 16.23 2.26
C PRO A 47 8.19 16.27 0.79
N ASP A 48 9.38 15.78 0.45
CA ASP A 48 9.75 15.52 -0.95
C ASP A 48 9.02 14.28 -1.51
N ASP A 49 9.20 13.97 -2.80
CA ASP A 49 8.49 12.85 -3.43
C ASP A 49 8.90 11.49 -2.83
N ARG A 50 10.17 11.33 -2.46
CA ARG A 50 10.68 10.09 -1.86
C ARG A 50 10.16 9.92 -0.43
N GLU A 51 10.07 11.00 0.32
CA GLU A 51 9.46 11.02 1.64
C GLU A 51 7.97 10.71 1.57
N LEU A 52 7.26 11.30 0.60
CA LEU A 52 5.84 11.04 0.38
C LEU A 52 5.57 9.58 -0.02
N GLU A 53 6.43 8.97 -0.84
CA GLU A 53 6.39 7.52 -1.13
C GLU A 53 6.47 6.68 0.15
N LYS A 54 7.45 6.98 1.01
CA LYS A 54 7.63 6.27 2.29
C LYS A 54 6.41 6.46 3.19
N LEU A 55 5.85 7.66 3.27
CA LEU A 55 4.64 7.94 4.05
C LEU A 55 3.45 7.11 3.56
N VAL A 56 3.21 7.05 2.25
CA VAL A 56 2.14 6.21 1.67
C VAL A 56 2.33 4.74 2.06
N ILE A 57 3.54 4.19 1.88
CA ILE A 57 3.85 2.80 2.24
C ILE A 57 3.61 2.55 3.73
N ASN A 58 4.09 3.46 4.58
CA ASN A 58 3.96 3.35 6.03
C ASN A 58 2.50 3.44 6.48
N ILE A 59 1.67 4.28 5.86
CA ILE A 59 0.23 4.35 6.14
C ILE A 59 -0.44 3.01 5.81
N ILE A 60 -0.17 2.43 4.64
CA ILE A 60 -0.76 1.15 4.24
C ILE A 60 -0.29 0.04 5.19
N ARG A 61 1.01 -0.01 5.48
CA ARG A 61 1.61 -0.99 6.41
C ARG A 61 0.98 -0.90 7.80
N ARG A 62 0.91 0.31 8.37
CA ARG A 62 0.33 0.57 9.69
C ARG A 62 -1.14 0.18 9.77
N LYS A 63 -1.92 0.38 8.69
CA LYS A 63 -3.32 -0.05 8.65
C LYS A 63 -3.47 -1.57 8.55
N GLY A 64 -2.44 -2.29 8.07
CA GLY A 64 -2.46 -3.75 7.90
C GLY A 64 -3.50 -4.24 6.88
N ARG A 65 -4.04 -3.35 6.04
CA ARG A 65 -5.06 -3.66 5.03
C ARG A 65 -4.99 -2.68 3.87
N PRO A 66 -5.59 -3.02 2.72
CA PRO A 66 -5.80 -2.04 1.66
C PRO A 66 -6.56 -0.80 2.14
N VAL A 67 -6.11 0.35 1.70
CA VAL A 67 -6.62 1.68 2.07
C VAL A 67 -7.20 2.36 0.84
N THR A 68 -8.24 3.14 1.02
CA THR A 68 -8.88 3.83 -0.10
C THR A 68 -8.26 5.19 -0.38
N TRP A 69 -8.44 5.71 -1.59
CA TRP A 69 -8.04 7.06 -1.97
C TRP A 69 -8.47 8.11 -0.94
N ARG A 70 -9.71 8.03 -0.44
CA ARG A 70 -10.24 8.93 0.59
C ARG A 70 -9.48 8.81 1.92
N GLU A 71 -9.06 7.60 2.30
CA GLU A 71 -8.28 7.39 3.52
C GLU A 71 -6.85 7.94 3.36
N LEU A 72 -6.20 7.70 2.21
CA LEU A 72 -4.88 8.29 1.93
C LEU A 72 -4.91 9.81 1.89
N ARG A 73 -5.89 10.41 1.20
CA ARG A 73 -6.06 11.87 1.18
C ARG A 73 -6.24 12.46 2.58
N ARG A 74 -6.98 11.77 3.44
CA ARG A 74 -7.21 12.22 4.82
C ARG A 74 -5.93 12.13 5.65
N GLU A 75 -5.19 11.02 5.55
CA GLU A 75 -3.95 10.81 6.32
C GLU A 75 -2.79 11.70 5.84
N LEU A 76 -2.83 12.19 4.60
CA LEU A 76 -1.80 13.04 3.99
C LEU A 76 -2.29 14.48 3.76
N SER A 77 -3.42 14.85 4.35
CA SER A 77 -3.95 16.22 4.26
C SER A 77 -2.95 17.20 4.87
N GLY A 78 -2.69 18.31 4.18
CA GLY A 78 -1.67 19.29 4.59
C GLY A 78 -0.22 18.91 4.24
N LEU A 79 0.07 17.65 3.90
CA LEU A 79 1.41 17.20 3.50
C LEU A 79 1.59 17.17 1.99
N ALA A 80 0.54 16.78 1.25
CA ALA A 80 0.59 16.67 -0.20
C ALA A 80 -0.76 16.97 -0.86
N GLY A 81 -0.71 17.68 -1.98
CA GLY A 81 -1.87 17.85 -2.85
C GLY A 81 -2.26 16.56 -3.57
N GLU A 82 -3.52 16.49 -4.03
CA GLU A 82 -4.07 15.30 -4.67
C GLU A 82 -3.31 14.87 -5.93
N ASP A 83 -2.87 15.83 -6.75
CA ASP A 83 -2.14 15.52 -7.98
C ASP A 83 -0.79 14.85 -7.68
N ARG A 84 -0.12 15.33 -6.63
CA ARG A 84 1.14 14.77 -6.18
C ARG A 84 0.93 13.36 -5.62
N LEU A 85 -0.08 13.15 -4.78
CA LEU A 85 -0.42 11.80 -4.30
C LEU A 85 -0.74 10.84 -5.45
N ARG A 86 -1.42 11.31 -6.51
CA ARG A 86 -1.69 10.50 -7.71
C ARG A 86 -0.40 10.08 -8.40
N LYS A 87 0.53 11.02 -8.65
CA LYS A 87 1.84 10.74 -9.26
C LYS A 87 2.63 9.71 -8.45
N ILE A 88 2.65 9.87 -7.13
CA ILE A 88 3.33 8.96 -6.21
C ILE A 88 2.73 7.56 -6.25
N LEU A 89 1.40 7.44 -6.22
CA LEU A 89 0.74 6.14 -6.34
C LEU A 89 1.04 5.48 -7.68
N VAL A 90 0.96 6.23 -8.79
CA VAL A 90 1.33 5.69 -10.12
C VAL A 90 2.75 5.14 -10.10
N ASN A 91 3.73 5.89 -9.58
CA ASN A 91 5.12 5.43 -9.48
C ASN A 91 5.29 4.18 -8.59
N LEU A 92 4.54 4.09 -7.49
CA LEU A 92 4.56 2.93 -6.60
C LEU A 92 3.90 1.69 -7.24
N ILE A 93 2.85 1.88 -8.05
CA ILE A 93 2.14 0.81 -8.76
C ILE A 93 2.97 0.29 -9.92
N GLU A 94 3.60 1.18 -10.70
CA GLU A 94 4.47 0.79 -11.81
C GLU A 94 5.65 -0.08 -11.34
N ARG A 95 6.24 0.25 -10.18
CA ARG A 95 7.32 -0.50 -9.52
C ARG A 95 6.84 -1.73 -8.73
N ASP A 96 5.56 -2.10 -8.82
CA ASP A 96 4.98 -3.25 -8.11
C ASP A 96 5.13 -3.19 -6.57
N ILE A 97 5.32 -2.01 -5.98
CA ILE A 97 5.38 -1.82 -4.52
C ILE A 97 3.96 -1.75 -3.93
N VAL A 98 3.07 -1.03 -4.63
CA VAL A 98 1.66 -0.89 -4.32
C VAL A 98 0.83 -1.59 -5.40
N VAL A 99 -0.28 -2.18 -5.01
CA VAL A 99 -1.24 -2.84 -5.90
C VAL A 99 -2.60 -2.19 -5.73
N GLU A 100 -3.25 -1.87 -6.86
CA GLU A 100 -4.67 -1.51 -6.89
C GLU A 100 -5.53 -2.75 -6.77
N MET A 101 -6.40 -2.80 -5.76
CA MET A 101 -7.36 -3.87 -5.53
C MET A 101 -8.59 -3.71 -6.41
N ILE A 102 -9.36 -4.80 -6.57
CA ILE A 102 -10.55 -4.84 -7.42
C ILE A 102 -11.64 -3.81 -7.07
N ASP A 103 -11.65 -3.29 -5.83
CA ASP A 103 -12.59 -2.26 -5.37
C ASP A 103 -12.02 -0.82 -5.42
N GLY A 104 -10.82 -0.66 -5.97
CA GLY A 104 -10.11 0.62 -6.08
C GLY A 104 -9.40 1.07 -4.79
N SER A 105 -9.19 0.15 -3.84
CA SER A 105 -8.29 0.37 -2.71
C SER A 105 -6.83 0.06 -3.09
N PHE A 106 -5.89 0.56 -2.31
CA PHE A 106 -4.45 0.41 -2.52
C PHE A 106 -3.87 -0.43 -1.39
N GLY A 107 -3.20 -1.53 -1.73
CA GLY A 107 -2.47 -2.36 -0.77
C GLY A 107 -1.00 -2.46 -1.13
N LEU A 108 -0.18 -2.94 -0.19
CA LEU A 108 1.19 -3.36 -0.53
C LEU A 108 1.15 -4.66 -1.33
N LYS A 109 2.17 -4.88 -2.15
CA LYS A 109 2.35 -6.16 -2.85
C LYS A 109 2.27 -7.33 -1.88
N GLY A 110 1.52 -8.36 -2.26
CA GLY A 110 1.23 -9.54 -1.45
C GLY A 110 -0.09 -9.43 -0.67
N MET A 111 -0.57 -8.22 -0.34
CA MET A 111 -1.85 -8.06 0.35
C MET A 111 -3.03 -8.53 -0.48
N GLU A 112 -2.92 -8.53 -1.82
CA GLU A 112 -3.99 -9.00 -2.71
C GLU A 112 -4.35 -10.48 -2.50
N ILE A 113 -3.44 -11.29 -1.95
CA ILE A 113 -3.59 -12.76 -1.84
C ILE A 113 -4.62 -13.09 -0.74
N THR A 114 -4.52 -12.37 0.37
CA THR A 114 -5.38 -12.51 1.55
C THR A 114 -6.50 -11.47 1.57
N TYR A 115 -6.57 -10.58 0.57
CA TYR A 115 -7.57 -9.55 0.52
C TYR A 115 -8.96 -10.14 0.30
N ILE A 116 -9.89 -9.78 1.18
CA ILE A 116 -11.31 -10.07 1.03
C ILE A 116 -12.01 -8.75 0.66
N PRO A 117 -12.46 -8.59 -0.59
CA PRO A 117 -13.20 -7.41 -1.02
C PRO A 117 -14.42 -7.17 -0.13
N ARG A 118 -14.49 -5.98 0.48
CA ARG A 118 -15.60 -5.61 1.38
C ARG A 118 -16.60 -4.68 0.70
N ARG A 119 -16.14 -3.84 -0.22
CA ARG A 119 -16.95 -2.78 -0.83
C ARG A 119 -17.44 -3.24 -2.19
N PHE A 120 -18.74 -3.14 -2.39
CA PHE A 120 -19.33 -3.34 -3.71
C PHE A 120 -19.01 -2.14 -4.61
N LYS A 121 -18.56 -2.41 -5.85
CA LYS A 121 -18.22 -1.39 -6.84
C LYS A 121 -18.71 -1.82 -8.22
N LYS A 122 -19.52 -0.97 -8.86
CA LYS A 122 -19.95 -1.14 -10.26
C LYS A 122 -18.85 -0.83 -11.26
N ARG A 123 -17.99 0.15 -10.92
CA ARG A 123 -16.90 0.62 -11.77
C ARG A 123 -15.73 1.05 -10.91
N VAL A 124 -14.52 0.75 -11.38
CA VAL A 124 -13.26 1.30 -10.85
C VAL A 124 -12.54 2.01 -11.99
N ARG A 125 -11.85 3.10 -11.68
CA ARG A 125 -10.97 3.83 -12.60
C ARG A 125 -9.55 3.67 -12.08
N PRO A 126 -8.82 2.63 -12.52
CA PRO A 126 -7.48 2.38 -12.01
C PRO A 126 -6.53 3.51 -12.39
N LEU A 127 -5.57 3.82 -11.53
CA LEU A 127 -4.49 4.75 -11.83
C LEU A 127 -3.55 4.19 -12.89
N VAL A 128 -3.29 2.87 -12.85
CA VAL A 128 -2.51 2.15 -13.86
C VAL A 128 -3.35 1.03 -14.48
N PRO A 129 -4.12 1.33 -15.56
CA PRO A 129 -5.06 0.37 -16.16
C PRO A 129 -4.43 -0.92 -16.65
N SER A 130 -3.18 -0.89 -17.13
CA SER A 130 -2.44 -2.05 -17.60
C SER A 130 -2.21 -3.06 -16.47
N LYS A 131 -1.61 -2.62 -15.35
CA LYS A 131 -1.38 -3.45 -14.15
C LYS A 131 -2.69 -3.97 -13.57
N PHE A 132 -3.72 -3.12 -13.50
CA PHE A 132 -5.04 -3.53 -13.02
C PHE A 132 -5.66 -4.62 -13.89
N ARG A 133 -5.60 -4.49 -15.22
CA ARG A 133 -6.14 -5.49 -16.16
C ARG A 133 -5.40 -6.81 -16.05
N VAL A 134 -4.07 -6.79 -15.98
CA VAL A 134 -3.27 -8.01 -15.79
C VAL A 134 -3.69 -8.73 -14.51
N LYS A 135 -3.96 -7.99 -13.43
CA LYS A 135 -4.30 -8.57 -12.13
C LYS A 135 -5.75 -9.08 -12.03
N TRP A 136 -6.71 -8.27 -12.46
CA TRP A 136 -8.13 -8.50 -12.21
C TRP A 136 -8.94 -8.79 -13.48
N GLY A 137 -8.37 -8.56 -14.67
CA GLY A 137 -9.03 -8.80 -15.96
C GLY A 137 -9.60 -10.21 -16.07
N PRO A 138 -8.83 -11.29 -15.84
CA PRO A 138 -9.33 -12.65 -15.97
C PRO A 138 -10.57 -12.95 -15.12
N VAL A 139 -10.61 -12.48 -13.86
CA VAL A 139 -11.78 -12.70 -12.98
C VAL A 139 -12.97 -11.81 -13.35
N ILE A 140 -12.72 -10.57 -13.81
CA ILE A 140 -13.77 -9.66 -14.28
C ILE A 140 -14.41 -10.20 -15.56
N GLU A 141 -13.61 -10.70 -16.49
CA GLU A 141 -14.07 -11.30 -17.75
C GLU A 141 -14.87 -12.57 -17.49
N ALA A 142 -14.37 -13.47 -16.62
CA ALA A 142 -15.06 -14.71 -16.27
C ALA A 142 -16.41 -14.49 -15.57
N THR A 143 -16.53 -13.44 -14.75
CA THR A 143 -17.77 -13.12 -14.02
C THR A 143 -18.65 -12.10 -14.74
N GLY A 144 -18.18 -11.51 -15.83
CA GLY A 144 -18.86 -10.51 -16.65
C GLY A 144 -18.89 -9.08 -16.09
N SER A 145 -18.56 -8.85 -14.81
CA SER A 145 -18.53 -7.49 -14.24
C SER A 145 -17.66 -7.38 -12.99
N ILE A 146 -17.19 -6.15 -12.68
CA ILE A 146 -16.44 -5.86 -11.44
C ILE A 146 -17.25 -6.23 -10.20
N SER A 147 -18.54 -5.91 -10.20
CA SER A 147 -19.47 -6.23 -9.13
C SER A 147 -19.54 -7.74 -8.86
N ALA A 148 -19.72 -8.53 -9.93
CA ALA A 148 -19.78 -9.98 -9.84
C ALA A 148 -18.44 -10.58 -9.41
N ALA A 149 -17.33 -10.08 -9.94
CA ALA A 149 -15.99 -10.48 -9.53
C ALA A 149 -15.71 -10.22 -8.05
N ILE A 150 -16.15 -9.08 -7.51
CA ILE A 150 -16.02 -8.75 -6.08
C ILE A 150 -16.78 -9.76 -5.22
N LEU A 151 -18.02 -10.10 -5.60
CA LEU A 151 -18.83 -11.08 -4.87
C LEU A 151 -18.18 -12.47 -4.94
N TYR A 152 -17.79 -12.91 -6.14
CA TYR A 152 -17.09 -14.16 -6.37
C TYR A 152 -15.82 -14.28 -5.50
N LEU A 153 -14.91 -13.30 -5.58
CA LEU A 153 -13.68 -13.29 -4.79
C LEU A 153 -13.95 -13.33 -3.29
N ARG A 154 -14.96 -12.57 -2.83
CA ARG A 154 -15.37 -12.56 -1.43
C ARG A 154 -15.84 -13.95 -0.98
N GLU A 155 -16.68 -14.61 -1.77
CA GLU A 155 -17.20 -15.95 -1.45
C GLU A 155 -16.11 -17.01 -1.46
N VAL A 156 -15.21 -16.99 -2.45
CA VAL A 156 -14.08 -17.91 -2.53
C VAL A 156 -13.18 -17.75 -1.30
N LYS A 157 -12.79 -16.51 -0.97
CA LYS A 157 -11.90 -16.25 0.18
C LYS A 157 -12.53 -16.59 1.52
N LEU A 158 -13.84 -16.39 1.67
CA LEU A 158 -14.56 -16.79 2.88
C LEU A 158 -14.65 -18.30 3.02
N ARG A 159 -14.80 -19.04 1.90
CA ARG A 159 -14.76 -20.51 1.90
C ARG A 159 -13.38 -21.03 2.27
N GLU A 160 -12.32 -20.49 1.67
CA GLU A 160 -10.92 -20.82 2.00
C GLU A 160 -10.65 -20.64 3.49
N ARG A 161 -11.07 -19.51 4.07
CA ARG A 161 -10.86 -19.22 5.50
C ARG A 161 -11.60 -20.19 6.42
N LYS A 162 -12.79 -20.67 6.02
CA LYS A 162 -13.56 -21.65 6.79
C LYS A 162 -12.96 -23.06 6.69
N ALA A 163 -12.28 -23.40 5.60
CA ALA A 163 -11.67 -24.72 5.43
C ALA A 163 -10.36 -24.90 6.22
N VAL A 164 -9.74 -23.80 6.66
CA VAL A 164 -8.47 -23.78 7.42
C VAL A 164 -8.70 -23.75 8.94
N ASN A 165 -9.90 -23.34 9.38
CA ASN A 165 -10.30 -23.27 10.80
C ASN A 165 -11.17 -24.47 11.17
#